data_AF-A0A1I7Y153-F1
#
_entry.id   AF-A0A1I7Y153-F1
#
_cell.length_a   1.000
_cell.length_b   1.000
_cell.length_c   1.000
_cell.angle_alpha   90.00
_cell.angle_beta   90.00
_cell.angle_gamma   90.00
#
_symmetry.space_group_name_H-M   'P 1'
#
loop_
_entity.id
_entity.type
_entity.pdbx_description
1 polymer ?
#
loop_
_entity_poly.entity_id
_entity_poly.type
_entity_poly.pdbx_seq_one_letter_code
_entity_poly.pdbx_strand_id
1 'polypeptide(L)'
;MTSPYERCLWGKVRTVTIWWSVLYIMLALLILLSTFYVHTRDPDQLPNKDSSRDFKEKLLNLVTGSLAIYGALKRRPNFVLPLLMFSMFDIFSSSLVMVIRAFNETKAELGRIILQGLLGVPMDVCIIYITYKCFKHLKYEKHYVV
;
A
#
# COMPACT_ATOMS: atom_id res chain seq x y z
N MET A 1 7.19 -23.87 -21.00
CA MET A 1 5.86 -23.31 -21.30
C MET A 1 5.05 -23.22 -20.01
N THR A 2 4.59 -22.03 -19.62
CA THR A 2 3.66 -21.84 -18.47
C THR A 2 2.26 -22.31 -18.83
N SER A 3 1.57 -22.90 -17.85
CA SER A 3 0.24 -23.49 -18.08
C SER A 3 -0.79 -22.41 -18.45
N PRO A 4 -1.84 -22.74 -19.21
CA PRO A 4 -2.93 -21.80 -19.51
C PRO A 4 -3.56 -21.20 -18.25
N TYR A 5 -3.59 -22.00 -17.17
CA TYR A 5 -4.09 -21.61 -15.85
C TYR A 5 -3.21 -20.53 -15.21
N GLU A 6 -1.88 -20.66 -15.30
CA GLU A 6 -0.93 -19.66 -14.82
C GLU A 6 -1.02 -18.34 -15.59
N ARG A 7 -1.26 -18.39 -16.90
CA ARG A 7 -1.47 -17.18 -17.73
C ARG A 7 -2.76 -16.44 -17.36
N CYS A 8 -3.85 -17.18 -17.11
CA CYS A 8 -5.12 -16.60 -16.68
C CYS A 8 -5.02 -15.99 -15.27
N LEU A 9 -4.37 -16.69 -14.33
CA LEU A 9 -4.09 -16.17 -12.99
C LEU A 9 -3.19 -14.93 -13.03
N TRP A 10 -2.18 -14.91 -13.88
CA TRP A 10 -1.30 -13.76 -14.03
C TRP A 10 -2.04 -12.52 -14.54
N GLY A 11 -2.92 -12.68 -15.55
CA GLY A 11 -3.80 -11.61 -16.02
C GLY A 11 -4.64 -11.01 -14.90
N LYS A 12 -5.23 -11.87 -14.04
CA LYS A 12 -6.00 -11.45 -12.87
C LYS A 12 -5.13 -10.73 -11.83
N VAL A 13 -4.00 -11.33 -11.44
CA VAL A 13 -3.07 -10.77 -10.42
C VAL A 13 -2.55 -9.40 -10.85
N ARG A 14 -2.18 -9.24 -12.12
CA ARG A 14 -1.73 -7.96 -12.69
C ARG A 14 -2.82 -6.90 -12.63
N THR A 15 -4.03 -7.24 -13.07
CA THR A 15 -5.18 -6.33 -13.04
C THR A 15 -5.49 -5.90 -11.61
N VAL A 16 -5.52 -6.82 -10.66
CA VAL A 16 -5.76 -6.50 -9.24
C VAL A 16 -4.66 -5.59 -8.69
N THR A 17 -3.39 -5.86 -9.00
CA THR A 17 -2.26 -5.00 -8.55
C THR A 17 -2.39 -3.57 -9.10
N ILE A 18 -2.81 -3.42 -10.36
CA ILE A 18 -3.04 -2.10 -10.98
C ILE A 18 -4.21 -1.39 -10.31
N TRP A 19 -5.37 -2.04 -10.18
CA TRP A 19 -6.54 -1.47 -9.51
C TRP A 19 -6.23 -1.04 -8.08
N TRP A 20 -5.50 -1.87 -7.35
CA TRP A 20 -5.07 -1.55 -5.99
C TRP A 20 -4.16 -0.33 -5.94
N SER A 21 -3.18 -0.26 -6.85
CA SER A 21 -2.27 0.89 -6.95
C SER A 21 -3.00 2.18 -7.32
N VAL A 22 -4.03 2.10 -8.17
CA VAL A 22 -4.89 3.25 -8.51
C VAL A 22 -5.66 3.73 -7.28
N LEU A 23 -6.26 2.82 -6.50
CA LEU A 23 -6.93 3.19 -5.24
C LEU A 23 -5.98 3.89 -4.28
N TYR A 24 -4.74 3.39 -4.15
CA TYR A 24 -3.69 4.02 -3.32
C TYR A 24 -3.37 5.45 -3.77
N ILE A 25 -3.22 5.68 -5.08
CA ILE A 25 -2.97 7.01 -5.63
C ILE A 25 -4.17 7.94 -5.38
N MET A 26 -5.39 7.47 -5.60
CA MET A 26 -6.60 8.27 -5.38
C MET A 26 -6.77 8.67 -3.92
N LEU A 27 -6.56 7.73 -2.98
CA LEU A 27 -6.58 8.00 -1.55
C LEU A 27 -5.49 8.99 -1.13
N ALA A 28 -4.26 8.82 -1.63
CA ALA A 28 -3.16 9.74 -1.37
C ALA A 28 -3.47 11.16 -1.88
N LEU A 29 -4.02 11.28 -3.09
CA LEU A 29 -4.41 12.57 -3.68
C LEU A 29 -5.51 13.26 -2.87
N LEU A 30 -6.54 12.54 -2.46
CA LEU A 30 -7.64 13.09 -1.64
C LEU A 30 -7.13 13.65 -0.30
N ILE A 31 -6.20 12.94 0.35
CA ILE A 31 -5.62 13.37 1.62
C ILE A 31 -4.64 14.54 1.42
N LEU A 32 -3.86 14.54 0.36
CA LEU A 32 -2.99 15.68 0.03
C LEU A 32 -3.84 16.93 -0.23
N LEU A 33 -4.92 16.81 -1.00
CA LEU A 33 -5.87 17.90 -1.26
C LEU A 33 -6.49 18.44 0.03
N SER A 34 -6.92 17.57 0.96
CA SER A 34 -7.46 18.03 2.24
C SER A 34 -6.41 18.75 3.09
N THR A 35 -5.17 18.27 3.09
CA THR A 35 -4.06 18.88 3.83
C THR A 35 -3.75 20.28 3.30
N PHE A 36 -3.69 20.45 1.97
CA PHE A 36 -3.49 21.76 1.35
C PHE A 36 -4.69 22.70 1.57
N TYR A 37 -5.92 22.21 1.46
CA TYR A 37 -7.13 23.01 1.66
C TYR A 37 -7.24 23.55 3.10
N VAL A 38 -6.92 22.72 4.10
CA VAL A 38 -6.88 23.13 5.50
C VAL A 38 -5.80 24.19 5.72
N HIS A 39 -4.61 24.00 5.15
CA HIS A 39 -3.50 24.95 5.29
C HIS A 39 -3.78 26.31 4.63
N THR A 40 -4.54 26.35 3.52
CA THR A 40 -4.94 27.61 2.89
C THR A 40 -5.99 28.41 3.67
N ARG A 41 -6.73 27.77 4.59
CA ARG A 41 -7.81 28.40 5.34
C ARG A 41 -7.33 29.02 6.66
N ASP A 42 -6.25 28.48 7.23
CA ASP A 42 -5.56 29.00 8.43
C ASP A 42 -4.04 29.03 8.17
N PRO A 43 -3.53 30.10 7.53
CA PRO A 43 -2.10 30.22 7.21
C PRO A 43 -1.20 30.34 8.46
N ASP A 44 -1.77 30.67 9.61
CA ASP A 44 -1.07 30.81 10.89
C ASP A 44 -0.83 29.46 11.59
N GLN A 45 -1.44 28.36 11.12
CA GLN A 45 -1.08 27.02 11.56
C GLN A 45 0.22 26.58 10.89
N LEU A 46 1.35 26.79 11.59
CA LEU A 46 2.60 26.08 11.29
C LEU A 46 2.31 24.58 11.13
N PRO A 47 2.86 23.91 10.10
CA PRO A 47 2.63 22.49 9.90
C PRO A 47 3.10 21.76 11.15
N ASN A 48 2.14 21.27 11.93
CA ASN A 48 2.43 20.47 13.11
C ASN A 48 3.31 19.28 12.68
N LYS A 49 4.20 18.80 13.54
CA LYS A 49 5.17 17.74 13.19
C LYS A 49 4.48 16.49 12.62
N ASP A 50 3.26 16.23 13.09
CA ASP A 50 2.39 15.15 12.61
C ASP A 50 1.85 15.40 11.18
N SER A 51 1.49 16.64 10.84
CA SER A 51 1.08 17.04 9.48
C SER A 51 2.20 16.85 8.44
N SER A 52 3.44 17.17 8.80
CA SER A 52 4.60 16.96 7.91
C SER A 52 4.90 15.48 7.67
N ARG A 53 4.69 14.64 8.70
CA ARG A 53 4.86 13.19 8.60
C ARG A 53 3.80 12.58 7.69
N ASP A 54 2.53 12.95 7.89
CA ASP A 54 1.41 12.47 7.07
C ASP A 54 1.60 12.86 5.59
N PHE A 55 2.01 14.10 5.33
CA PHE A 55 2.30 14.55 3.97
C PHE A 55 3.37 13.70 3.28
N LYS A 56 4.50 13.42 3.95
CA LYS A 56 5.59 12.60 3.41
C LYS A 56 5.14 11.17 3.13
N GLU A 57 4.35 10.59 4.03
CA GLU A 57 3.81 9.25 3.88
C GLU A 57 2.88 9.16 2.66
N LYS A 58 1.97 10.13 2.49
CA LYS A 58 1.04 10.13 1.35
C LYS A 58 1.73 10.43 0.02
N LEU A 59 2.77 11.26 0.03
CA LEU A 59 3.63 11.43 -1.15
C LEU A 59 4.31 10.12 -1.54
N LEU A 60 4.77 9.35 -0.55
CA LEU A 60 5.41 8.06 -0.79
C LEU A 60 4.41 7.02 -1.33
N ASN A 61 3.16 7.03 -0.86
CA ASN A 61 2.07 6.21 -1.42
C ASN A 61 1.82 6.51 -2.90
N LEU A 62 1.88 7.79 -3.28
CA LEU A 62 1.67 8.23 -4.64
C LEU A 62 2.81 7.76 -5.57
N VAL A 63 4.06 7.88 -5.11
CA VAL A 63 5.25 7.42 -5.85
C VAL A 63 5.24 5.90 -5.99
N THR A 64 5.08 5.17 -4.90
CA THR A 64 5.09 3.69 -4.90
C THR A 64 3.94 3.11 -5.71
N GLY A 65 2.74 3.69 -5.61
CA GLY A 65 1.58 3.32 -6.43
C GLY A 65 1.85 3.54 -7.93
N SER A 66 2.42 4.69 -8.29
CA SER A 66 2.74 5.02 -9.69
C SER A 66 3.80 4.08 -10.28
N LEU A 67 4.85 3.77 -9.51
CA LEU A 67 5.87 2.80 -9.90
C LEU A 67 5.29 1.39 -10.07
N ALA A 68 4.39 0.97 -9.20
CA ALA A 68 3.74 -0.33 -9.31
C ALA A 68 2.85 -0.45 -10.56
N ILE A 69 2.07 0.59 -10.90
CA ILE A 69 1.30 0.62 -12.15
C ILE A 69 2.24 0.51 -13.34
N TYR A 70 3.31 1.31 -13.37
CA TYR A 70 4.29 1.26 -14.45
C TYR A 70 4.96 -0.12 -14.56
N GLY A 71 5.37 -0.70 -13.42
CA GLY A 71 5.99 -2.02 -13.34
C GLY A 71 5.06 -3.14 -13.81
N ALA A 72 3.80 -3.10 -13.41
CA ALA A 72 2.77 -4.04 -13.87
C ALA A 72 2.49 -3.86 -15.37
N LEU A 73 2.38 -2.63 -15.88
CA LEU A 73 2.12 -2.35 -17.30
C LEU A 73 3.28 -2.75 -18.19
N LYS A 74 4.51 -2.37 -17.83
CA LYS A 74 5.73 -2.63 -18.64
C LYS A 74 6.42 -3.96 -18.33
N ARG A 75 5.81 -4.80 -17.47
CA ARG A 75 6.37 -6.09 -17.03
C ARG A 75 7.78 -5.96 -16.43
N ARG A 76 8.01 -4.91 -15.65
CA ARG A 76 9.30 -4.63 -15.01
C ARG A 76 9.18 -4.87 -13.50
N PRO A 77 9.64 -6.03 -12.97
CA PRO A 77 9.45 -6.39 -11.56
C PRO A 77 10.12 -5.39 -10.60
N ASN A 78 11.22 -4.76 -11.00
CA ASN A 78 11.94 -3.77 -10.18
C ASN A 78 11.10 -2.54 -9.82
N PHE A 79 10.08 -2.22 -10.61
CA PHE A 79 9.18 -1.10 -10.33
C PHE A 79 7.98 -1.48 -9.46
N VAL A 80 7.70 -2.79 -9.32
CA VAL A 80 6.68 -3.32 -8.39
C VAL A 80 7.26 -3.51 -6.98
N LEU A 81 8.58 -3.73 -6.89
CA LEU A 81 9.28 -3.98 -5.63
C LEU A 81 9.12 -2.86 -4.58
N PRO A 82 9.19 -1.54 -4.92
CA PRO A 82 9.00 -0.48 -3.94
C PRO A 82 7.64 -0.52 -3.25
N LEU A 83 6.57 -0.82 -4.00
CA LEU A 83 5.23 -0.99 -3.40
C LEU A 83 5.20 -2.17 -2.44
N LEU A 84 5.79 -3.31 -2.83
CA LEU A 84 5.85 -4.48 -1.96
C LEU A 84 6.61 -4.20 -0.65
N MET A 85 7.78 -3.56 -0.74
CA MET A 85 8.58 -3.21 0.44
C MET A 85 7.85 -2.20 1.33
N PHE A 86 7.20 -1.22 0.71
CA PHE A 86 6.44 -0.23 1.45
C PHE A 86 5.23 -0.84 2.16
N SER A 87 4.43 -1.68 1.50
CA SER A 87 3.31 -2.36 2.14
C SER A 87 3.76 -3.27 3.30
N MET A 88 4.90 -3.96 3.17
CA MET A 88 5.47 -4.75 4.28
C MET A 88 5.86 -3.87 5.48
N PHE A 89 6.48 -2.73 5.22
CA PHE A 89 6.84 -1.77 6.25
C PHE A 89 5.59 -1.20 6.95
N ASP A 90 4.57 -0.87 6.17
CA ASP A 90 3.32 -0.29 6.68
C ASP A 90 2.56 -1.27 7.59
N ILE A 91 2.46 -2.55 7.22
CA ILE A 91 1.90 -3.59 8.10
C ILE A 91 2.69 -3.69 9.41
N PHE A 92 4.02 -3.74 9.32
CA PHE A 92 4.86 -3.89 10.50
C PHE A 92 4.68 -2.69 11.45
N SER A 93 4.70 -1.48 10.90
CA SER A 93 4.45 -0.24 11.65
C SER A 93 3.05 -0.23 12.27
N SER A 94 2.02 -0.54 11.51
CA SER A 94 0.62 -0.58 11.96
C SER A 94 0.40 -1.62 13.06
N SER A 95 1.01 -2.81 12.92
CA SER A 95 0.96 -3.87 13.93
C SER A 95 1.65 -3.44 15.22
N LEU A 96 2.81 -2.78 15.12
CA LEU A 96 3.55 -2.27 16.27
C LEU A 96 2.78 -1.17 17.01
N VAL A 97 2.18 -0.23 16.27
CA VAL A 97 1.30 0.81 16.86
C VAL A 97 0.09 0.17 17.55
N MET A 98 -0.53 -0.83 16.94
CA MET A 98 -1.65 -1.56 17.53
C MET A 98 -1.28 -2.22 18.85
N VAL A 99 -0.11 -2.89 18.91
CA VAL A 99 0.40 -3.52 20.13
C VAL A 99 0.66 -2.47 21.21
N ILE A 100 1.34 -1.36 20.90
CA ILE A 100 1.61 -0.29 21.88
C ILE A 100 0.29 0.29 22.43
N ARG A 101 -0.69 0.56 21.55
CA ARG A 101 -2.00 1.07 21.97
C ARG A 101 -2.74 0.06 22.83
N ALA A 102 -2.69 -1.23 22.49
CA ALA A 102 -3.32 -2.28 23.29
C ALA A 102 -2.77 -2.37 24.73
N PHE A 103 -1.49 -2.03 24.95
CA PHE A 103 -0.90 -1.99 26.29
C PHE A 103 -1.27 -0.74 27.10
N ASN A 104 -1.58 0.38 26.45
CA ASN A 104 -1.80 1.67 27.11
C ASN A 104 -3.29 2.04 27.31
N GLU A 105 -4.21 1.30 26.69
CA GLU A 105 -5.62 1.71 26.55
C GLU A 105 -6.60 1.02 27.51
N THR A 106 -7.74 1.67 27.72
CA THR A 106 -8.84 1.12 28.53
C THR A 106 -9.62 0.04 27.77
N LYS A 107 -10.42 -0.78 28.48
CA LYS A 107 -11.16 -1.93 27.90
C LYS A 107 -12.08 -1.56 26.72
N ALA A 108 -12.58 -0.32 26.65
CA ALA A 108 -13.45 0.14 25.58
C ALA A 108 -12.67 0.50 24.29
N GLU A 109 -11.52 1.17 24.42
CA GLU A 109 -10.63 1.46 23.28
C GLU A 109 -10.00 0.18 22.73
N LEU A 110 -9.70 -0.79 23.60
CA LEU A 110 -9.18 -2.09 23.21
C LEU A 110 -10.09 -2.81 22.20
N GLY A 111 -11.42 -2.71 22.38
CA GLY A 111 -12.39 -3.28 21.44
C GLY A 111 -12.33 -2.65 20.05
N ARG A 112 -12.14 -1.32 19.96
CA ARG A 112 -11.94 -0.62 18.68
C ARG A 112 -10.63 -0.99 18.01
N ILE A 113 -9.55 -1.08 18.79
CA ILE A 113 -8.22 -1.47 18.29
C ILE A 113 -8.24 -2.89 17.73
N ILE A 114 -8.88 -3.83 18.44
CA ILE A 114 -9.03 -5.22 17.99
C ILE A 114 -9.86 -5.27 16.71
N LEU A 115 -10.99 -4.56 16.63
CA LEU A 115 -11.83 -4.54 15.43
C LEU A 115 -11.09 -3.97 14.21
N GLN A 116 -10.33 -2.90 14.41
CA GLN A 116 -9.51 -2.28 13.36
C GLN A 116 -8.39 -3.22 12.90
N GLY A 117 -7.75 -3.93 13.83
CA GLY A 117 -6.78 -4.98 13.51
C GLY A 117 -7.39 -6.17 12.76
N LEU A 118 -8.59 -6.59 13.14
CA LEU A 118 -9.28 -7.73 12.53
C LEU A 118 -9.66 -7.50 11.06
N LEU A 119 -9.93 -6.25 10.68
CA LEU A 119 -10.33 -5.89 9.32
C LEU A 119 -9.15 -5.37 8.49
N GLY A 120 -8.24 -4.60 9.09
CA GLY A 120 -7.10 -4.00 8.39
C GLY A 120 -6.01 -5.01 8.05
N VAL A 121 -5.53 -5.77 9.03
CA VAL A 121 -4.38 -6.67 8.86
C VAL A 121 -4.62 -7.74 7.78
N PRO A 122 -5.79 -8.42 7.71
CA PRO A 122 -6.03 -9.40 6.65
C PRO A 122 -6.06 -8.79 5.25
N MET A 123 -6.59 -7.58 5.11
CA MET A 123 -6.61 -6.87 3.83
C MET A 123 -5.19 -6.55 3.38
N ASP A 124 -4.37 -6.00 4.28
CA ASP A 124 -2.97 -5.68 3.99
C ASP A 124 -2.16 -6.92 3.62
N VAL A 125 -2.36 -8.04 4.33
CA VAL A 125 -1.73 -9.32 4.01
C VAL A 125 -2.14 -9.82 2.61
N CYS A 126 -3.42 -9.68 2.24
CA CYS A 126 -3.90 -10.04 0.91
C CYS A 126 -3.20 -9.21 -0.18
N ILE A 127 -3.05 -7.92 0.05
CA ILE A 127 -2.41 -6.98 -0.90
C ILE A 127 -0.94 -7.33 -1.10
N ILE A 128 -0.23 -7.58 0.00
CA ILE A 128 1.18 -7.99 -0.06
C ILE A 128 1.30 -9.30 -0.82
N TYR A 129 0.43 -10.27 -0.54
CA TYR A 129 0.44 -11.55 -1.22
C TYR A 129 0.20 -11.42 -2.73
N ILE A 130 -0.77 -10.60 -3.14
CA ILE A 130 -1.08 -10.35 -4.56
C ILE A 130 0.08 -9.62 -5.25
N THR A 131 0.62 -8.58 -4.61
CA THR A 131 1.74 -7.78 -5.14
C THR A 131 3.00 -8.64 -5.25
N TYR A 132 3.26 -9.49 -4.26
CA TYR A 132 4.36 -10.46 -4.26
C TYR A 132 4.18 -11.49 -5.39
N LYS A 133 2.98 -12.04 -5.58
CA LYS A 133 2.70 -12.92 -6.72
C LYS A 133 2.96 -12.20 -8.04
N CYS A 134 2.54 -10.95 -8.19
CA CYS A 134 2.81 -10.16 -9.38
C CYS A 134 4.32 -10.01 -9.62
N PHE A 135 5.07 -9.62 -8.59
CA PHE A 135 6.53 -9.51 -8.64
C PHE A 135 7.20 -10.85 -9.01
N LYS A 136 6.83 -11.94 -8.33
CA LYS A 136 7.36 -13.28 -8.57
C LYS A 136 7.13 -13.69 -10.03
N HIS A 137 5.91 -13.57 -10.53
CA HIS A 137 5.61 -13.88 -11.92
C HIS A 137 6.45 -13.04 -12.89
N LEU A 138 6.52 -11.72 -12.71
CA LEU A 138 7.31 -10.84 -13.57
C LEU A 138 8.82 -11.13 -13.53
N LYS A 139 9.35 -11.59 -12.39
CA LYS A 139 10.77 -11.92 -12.22
C LYS A 139 11.13 -13.25 -12.90
N TYR A 140 10.32 -14.28 -12.69
CA TYR A 140 10.67 -15.65 -13.12
C TYR A 140 10.13 -16.02 -14.51
N GLU A 141 9.15 -15.30 -15.06
CA GLU A 141 8.64 -15.54 -16.43
C GLU A 141 9.69 -15.27 -17.52
N LYS A 142 10.69 -14.41 -17.24
CA LYS A 142 11.83 -14.17 -18.15
C LYS A 142 12.69 -15.41 -18.42
N HIS A 143 12.63 -16.43 -17.56
CA HIS A 143 13.41 -17.67 -17.73
C HIS A 143 12.65 -18.78 -18.47
N TYR A 144 11.39 -18.56 -18.87
CA TYR A 144 10.56 -19.56 -19.56
C TYR A 144 10.32 -19.25 -21.04
N VAL A 145 11.00 -18.24 -21.59
CA VAL A 145 11.04 -17.94 -23.03
C VAL A 145 12.39 -18.44 -23.56
N VAL A 146 12.46 -19.74 -23.85
CA VAL A 146 13.42 -20.36 -24.78
C VAL A 146 12.58 -21.10 -25.81
#